data_AF-A0A1W1X2W5-F1
#
_entry.id   AF-A0A1W1X2W5-F1
#
_cell.length_a   1.000
_cell.length_b   1.000
_cell.length_c   1.000
_cell.angle_alpha   90.00
_cell.angle_beta   90.00
_cell.angle_gamma   90.00
#
_symmetry.space_group_name_H-M   'P 1'
#
loop_
_entity.id
_entity.type
_entity.pdbx_description
1 polymer ?
#
loop_
_entity_poly.entity_id
_entity_poly.type
_entity_poly.pdbx_seq_one_letter_code
_entity_poly.pdbx_strand_id
1 'polypeptide(L)'
;MTTQHDNDFTFNFPGLTQVGFQERDHSISSGQPYGGVSIKNSNTVTIKAGRHKTSQVAHWFNDAVYGGGGIALTYSDTSPEELNFAVRGTLTLVINNITYTAQNFVLAQGSTTTGGNNWWLGSAQMSGITHSDVTLDYATAIVKATLGYAVDIVTEDPVGAIEDTAKLIVAAVQKHKVGSGEVPFTLNTSNSAVELLLFQVSENHDTHGSLTGTYTAP
;
A
#
# COMPACT_ATOMS: atom_id res chain seq x y z
N MET A 1 16.00 12.03 24.97
CA MET A 1 14.67 11.42 25.21
C MET A 1 14.11 11.00 23.87
N THR A 2 13.48 9.83 23.79
CA THR A 2 12.74 9.41 22.59
C THR A 2 11.36 10.06 22.62
N THR A 3 10.86 10.46 21.45
CA THR A 3 9.61 11.23 21.32
C THR A 3 8.62 10.42 20.50
N GLN A 4 7.37 10.35 20.95
CA GLN A 4 6.28 9.77 20.17
C GLN A 4 5.75 10.82 19.20
N HIS A 5 5.50 10.41 17.96
CA HIS A 5 4.90 11.25 16.93
C HIS A 5 3.60 10.62 16.45
N ASP A 6 2.66 11.47 16.03
CA ASP A 6 1.54 11.06 15.20
C ASP A 6 2.03 10.99 13.75
N ASN A 7 2.02 9.79 13.17
CA ASN A 7 2.42 9.55 11.79
C ASN A 7 1.17 9.28 10.96
N ASP A 8 0.70 10.31 10.27
CA ASP A 8 -0.53 10.28 9.51
C ASP A 8 -0.27 9.76 8.08
N PHE A 9 -1.05 8.77 7.67
CA PHE A 9 -1.16 8.25 6.31
C PHE A 9 -2.60 8.40 5.83
N THR A 10 -2.82 9.29 4.87
CA THR A 10 -4.17 9.61 4.37
C THR A 10 -4.47 8.87 3.07
N PHE A 11 -5.63 8.23 3.00
CA PHE A 11 -6.16 7.62 1.78
C PHE A 11 -7.13 8.59 1.10
N ASN A 12 -6.85 8.91 -0.17
CA ASN A 12 -7.67 9.81 -0.98
C ASN A 12 -8.17 9.07 -2.22
N PHE A 13 -9.28 8.36 -2.11
CA PHE A 13 -9.98 7.75 -3.26
C PHE A 13 -11.31 8.46 -3.52
N PRO A 14 -11.70 8.66 -4.79
CA PRO A 14 -13.07 9.08 -5.12
C PRO A 14 -14.10 8.11 -4.52
N GLY A 15 -15.12 8.66 -3.85
CA GLY A 15 -16.17 7.85 -3.21
C GLY A 15 -15.78 7.19 -1.89
N LEU A 16 -14.54 7.36 -1.40
CA LEU A 16 -14.14 6.88 -0.08
C LEU A 16 -14.89 7.63 1.01
N THR A 17 -15.52 6.87 1.91
CA THR A 17 -16.26 7.40 3.05
C THR A 17 -15.66 6.97 4.38
N GLN A 18 -14.95 5.84 4.41
CA GLN A 18 -14.36 5.32 5.63
C GLN A 18 -13.11 4.48 5.36
N VAL A 19 -12.12 4.61 6.22
CA VAL A 19 -10.93 3.77 6.33
C VAL A 19 -10.93 3.11 7.70
N GLY A 20 -10.61 1.83 7.74
CA GLY A 20 -10.33 1.07 8.94
C GLY A 20 -8.96 0.41 8.85
N PHE A 21 -8.27 0.31 9.98
CA PHE A 21 -7.05 -0.48 10.08
C PHE A 21 -7.04 -1.21 11.41
N GLN A 22 -7.12 -2.54 11.35
CA GLN A 22 -7.00 -3.40 12.53
C GLN A 22 -5.57 -3.93 12.59
N GLU A 23 -4.75 -3.33 13.45
CA GLU A 23 -3.38 -3.78 13.70
C GLU A 23 -3.36 -5.22 14.20
N ARG A 24 -2.46 -6.03 13.64
CA ARG A 24 -2.18 -7.40 14.09
C ARG A 24 -0.82 -7.50 14.77
N ASP A 25 0.18 -6.83 14.21
CA ASP A 25 1.55 -6.81 14.70
C ASP A 25 2.33 -5.61 14.14
N HIS A 26 3.44 -5.29 14.78
CA HIS A 26 4.29 -4.17 14.41
C HIS A 26 5.78 -4.46 14.68
N SER A 27 6.63 -3.64 14.09
CA SER A 27 8.05 -3.55 14.40
C SER A 27 8.43 -2.09 14.60
N ILE A 28 9.10 -1.81 15.71
CA ILE A 28 9.62 -0.50 16.06
C ILE A 28 11.02 -0.65 16.64
N SER A 29 11.89 0.32 16.37
CA SER A 29 13.25 0.32 16.88
C SER A 29 13.30 0.31 18.41
N SER A 30 14.24 -0.47 18.96
CA SER A 30 14.38 -0.63 20.42
C SER A 30 14.50 0.71 21.15
N GLY A 31 13.74 0.87 22.24
CA GLY A 31 13.71 2.09 23.05
C GLY A 31 12.85 3.24 22.49
N GLN A 32 12.24 3.10 21.31
CA GLN A 32 11.27 4.05 20.80
C GLN A 32 9.87 3.81 21.38
N PRO A 33 9.08 4.87 21.62
CA PRO A 33 7.71 4.74 22.09
C PRO A 33 6.79 4.23 20.98
N TYR A 34 5.79 3.43 21.36
CA TYR A 34 4.70 2.99 20.49
C TYR A 34 3.35 3.15 21.21
N GLY A 35 2.40 3.78 20.53
CA GLY A 35 1.08 4.12 21.05
C GLY A 35 -0.07 3.53 20.25
N GLY A 36 0.20 2.59 19.33
CA GLY A 36 -0.79 1.91 18.51
C GLY A 36 -1.24 2.67 17.26
N VAL A 37 -2.24 2.10 16.59
CA VAL A 37 -2.87 2.65 15.38
C VAL A 37 -4.27 3.20 15.70
N SER A 38 -4.62 4.34 15.11
CA SER A 38 -5.96 4.94 15.22
C SER A 38 -6.42 5.55 13.89
N ILE A 39 -7.73 5.74 13.72
CA ILE A 39 -8.29 6.43 12.55
C ILE A 39 -8.65 7.86 12.92
N LYS A 40 -8.27 8.80 12.05
CA LYS A 40 -8.55 10.23 12.13
C LYS A 40 -9.34 10.66 10.89
N ASN A 41 -10.35 11.53 11.07
CA ASN A 41 -11.15 12.11 9.99
C ASN A 41 -11.77 11.10 9.00
N SER A 42 -11.99 9.85 9.43
CA SER A 42 -12.51 8.74 8.61
C SER A 42 -11.65 8.30 7.42
N ASN A 43 -10.57 9.00 7.06
CA ASN A 43 -9.72 8.65 5.91
C ASN A 43 -8.21 8.61 6.20
N THR A 44 -7.79 8.93 7.42
CA THR A 44 -6.38 8.94 7.82
C THR A 44 -6.10 7.85 8.84
N VAL A 45 -5.13 6.99 8.55
CA VAL A 45 -4.53 6.06 9.51
C VAL A 45 -3.39 6.79 10.22
N THR A 46 -3.48 6.92 11.54
CA THR A 46 -2.45 7.52 12.39
C THR A 46 -1.72 6.42 13.15
N ILE A 47 -0.40 6.32 12.95
CA ILE A 47 0.48 5.41 13.68
C ILE A 47 1.26 6.22 14.72
N LYS A 48 1.05 5.93 16.00
CA LYS A 48 1.74 6.62 17.10
C LYS A 48 3.06 5.94 17.41
N ALA A 49 4.16 6.49 16.92
CA ALA A 49 5.46 5.85 17.01
C ALA A 49 6.61 6.86 17.02
N GLY A 50 7.74 6.46 17.62
CA GLY A 50 9.02 7.16 17.46
C GLY A 50 9.61 7.04 16.06
N ARG A 51 10.49 7.98 15.69
CA ARG A 51 11.14 8.04 14.37
C ARG A 51 12.64 7.78 14.49
N HIS A 52 13.01 6.51 14.58
CA HIS A 52 14.41 6.10 14.59
C HIS A 52 14.60 4.92 13.66
N LYS A 53 15.16 5.18 12.48
CA LYS A 53 15.32 4.16 11.46
C LYS A 53 16.33 3.10 11.85
N THR A 54 15.99 1.84 11.62
CA THR A 54 16.91 0.70 11.80
C THR A 54 16.70 -0.33 10.71
N SER A 55 17.76 -1.09 10.42
CA SER A 55 17.70 -2.23 9.50
C SER A 55 16.83 -3.37 10.02
N GLN A 56 16.67 -3.50 11.34
CA GLN A 56 15.79 -4.49 11.95
C GLN A 56 14.32 -4.31 11.52
N VAL A 57 13.83 -3.07 11.51
CA VAL A 57 12.45 -2.78 11.10
C VAL A 57 12.28 -3.03 9.59
N ALA A 58 13.30 -2.70 8.79
CA ALA A 58 13.30 -2.99 7.35
C ALA A 58 13.29 -4.50 7.06
N HIS A 59 14.11 -5.28 7.76
CA HIS A 59 14.09 -6.75 7.65
C HIS A 59 12.71 -7.31 7.99
N TRP A 60 12.11 -6.84 9.09
CA TRP A 60 10.76 -7.25 9.47
C TRP A 60 9.72 -6.92 8.39
N PHE A 61 9.81 -5.73 7.78
CA PHE A 61 8.93 -5.36 6.66
C PHE A 61 9.09 -6.33 5.48
N ASN A 62 10.34 -6.60 5.07
CA ASN A 62 10.65 -7.51 3.97
C ASN A 62 10.14 -8.93 4.22
N ASP A 63 10.26 -9.43 5.44
CA ASP A 63 9.69 -10.72 5.84
C ASP A 63 8.16 -10.71 5.80
N ALA A 64 7.55 -9.60 6.26
CA ALA A 64 6.09 -9.47 6.32
C ALA A 64 5.43 -9.42 4.93
N VAL A 65 6.15 -8.96 3.91
CA VAL A 65 5.69 -8.86 2.52
C VAL A 65 6.27 -9.94 1.60
N TYR A 66 7.04 -10.89 2.14
CA TYR A 66 7.72 -11.93 1.39
C TYR A 66 6.73 -12.71 0.49
N GLY A 67 7.10 -12.89 -0.78
CA GLY A 67 6.25 -13.50 -1.82
C GLY A 67 5.39 -12.51 -2.62
N GLY A 68 5.25 -11.27 -2.13
CA GLY A 68 4.61 -10.16 -2.84
C GLY A 68 5.59 -9.00 -3.08
N GLY A 69 5.24 -7.80 -2.64
CA GLY A 69 6.05 -6.61 -2.85
C GLY A 69 5.76 -5.47 -1.89
N GLY A 70 6.65 -4.49 -1.89
CA GLY A 70 6.47 -3.20 -1.25
C GLY A 70 6.63 -2.07 -2.26
N ILE A 71 5.85 -1.02 -2.09
CA ILE A 71 5.98 0.24 -2.85
C ILE A 71 6.38 1.35 -1.89
N ALA A 72 7.28 2.22 -2.34
CA ALA A 72 7.75 3.37 -1.59
C ALA A 72 7.27 4.70 -2.21
N LEU A 73 7.56 5.82 -1.55
CA LEU A 73 7.55 7.16 -2.15
C LEU A 73 8.65 7.35 -3.23
N THR A 74 9.29 6.27 -3.69
CA THR A 74 10.26 6.24 -4.79
C THR A 74 9.81 5.22 -5.84
N TYR A 75 10.28 5.37 -7.08
CA TYR A 75 9.85 4.57 -8.23
C TYR A 75 10.76 3.37 -8.55
N SER A 76 11.88 3.24 -7.83
CA SER A 76 12.93 2.25 -8.07
C SER A 76 13.11 1.28 -6.92
N ASP A 77 12.70 1.64 -5.70
CA ASP A 77 13.03 0.86 -4.53
C ASP A 77 11.92 -0.15 -4.26
N THR A 78 12.27 -1.43 -4.34
CA THR A 78 11.37 -2.56 -4.09
C THR A 78 11.47 -3.08 -2.66
N SER A 79 12.48 -2.62 -1.92
CA SER A 79 12.77 -3.04 -0.56
C SER A 79 13.49 -1.92 0.21
N PRO A 80 13.08 -1.63 1.46
CA PRO A 80 13.78 -0.67 2.31
C PRO A 80 15.04 -1.29 2.94
N GLU A 81 16.05 -0.45 3.18
CA GLU A 81 17.24 -0.82 3.96
C GLU A 81 17.09 -0.47 5.45
N GLU A 82 16.38 0.62 5.77
CA GLU A 82 16.10 1.06 7.13
C GLU A 82 14.71 1.69 7.23
N LEU A 83 13.99 1.41 8.32
CA LEU A 83 12.66 1.97 8.59
C LEU A 83 12.53 2.41 10.05
N ASN A 84 11.75 3.46 10.30
CA ASN A 84 11.42 3.97 11.62
C ASN A 84 10.50 3.00 12.38
N PHE A 85 9.44 2.57 11.70
CA PHE A 85 8.43 1.64 12.21
C PHE A 85 7.72 0.96 11.03
N ALA A 86 7.11 -0.17 11.30
CA ALA A 86 6.19 -0.87 10.39
C ALA A 86 5.03 -1.46 11.19
N VAL A 87 3.81 -1.40 10.65
CA VAL A 87 2.62 -2.03 11.23
C VAL A 87 1.98 -2.90 10.16
N ARG A 88 1.56 -4.11 10.53
CA ARG A 88 0.80 -5.03 9.67
C ARG A 88 -0.57 -5.25 10.28
N GLY A 89 -1.58 -5.30 9.42
CA GLY A 89 -2.95 -5.40 9.87
C GLY A 89 -3.93 -5.74 8.75
N THR A 90 -5.21 -5.61 9.08
CA THR A 90 -6.30 -5.67 8.11
C THR A 90 -6.67 -4.24 7.73
N LEU A 91 -6.51 -3.89 6.45
CA LEU A 91 -6.97 -2.63 5.88
C LEU A 91 -8.40 -2.79 5.38
N THR A 92 -9.27 -1.85 5.74
CA THR A 92 -10.64 -1.78 5.27
C THR A 92 -10.89 -0.43 4.62
N LEU A 93 -11.46 -0.41 3.42
CA LEU A 93 -11.87 0.81 2.71
C LEU A 93 -13.36 0.71 2.39
N VAL A 94 -14.14 1.76 2.65
CA VAL A 94 -15.55 1.85 2.27
C VAL A 94 -15.67 2.87 1.15
N ILE A 95 -15.88 2.38 -0.07
CA ILE A 95 -15.92 3.20 -1.29
C ILE A 95 -17.27 2.96 -1.95
N ASN A 96 -18.04 4.03 -2.22
CA ASN A 96 -19.38 3.93 -2.80
C ASN A 96 -20.29 2.90 -2.07
N ASN A 97 -20.18 2.83 -0.73
CA ASN A 97 -20.88 1.89 0.15
C ASN A 97 -20.50 0.41 0.01
N ILE A 98 -19.46 0.08 -0.75
CA ILE A 98 -18.87 -1.25 -0.83
C ILE A 98 -17.68 -1.32 0.13
N THR A 99 -17.56 -2.39 0.89
CA THR A 99 -16.45 -2.60 1.83
C THR A 99 -15.40 -3.50 1.21
N TYR A 100 -14.20 -2.95 1.05
CA TYR A 100 -13.00 -3.60 0.56
C TYR A 100 -12.10 -3.98 1.73
N THR A 101 -11.64 -5.22 1.79
CA THR A 101 -10.75 -5.70 2.85
C THR A 101 -9.48 -6.32 2.29
N ALA A 102 -8.31 -5.85 2.74
CA ALA A 102 -7.01 -6.47 2.47
C ALA A 102 -6.38 -6.97 3.78
N GLN A 103 -6.11 -8.26 3.83
CA GLN A 103 -5.42 -8.91 4.96
C GLN A 103 -3.92 -8.72 4.85
N ASN A 104 -3.24 -8.71 6.00
CA ASN A 104 -1.77 -8.61 6.09
C ASN A 104 -1.18 -7.40 5.35
N PHE A 105 -1.95 -6.31 5.26
CA PHE A 105 -1.49 -5.05 4.69
C PHE A 105 -0.49 -4.39 5.62
N VAL A 106 0.63 -3.94 5.07
CA VAL A 106 1.73 -3.34 5.81
C VAL A 106 1.82 -1.85 5.48
N LEU A 107 1.83 -1.02 6.52
CA LEU A 107 2.18 0.41 6.43
C LEU A 107 3.47 0.63 7.21
N ALA A 108 4.44 1.28 6.58
CA ALA A 108 5.71 1.57 7.22
C ALA A 108 6.25 2.94 6.82
N GLN A 109 7.13 3.48 7.65
CA GLN A 109 7.76 4.77 7.39
C GLN A 109 9.26 4.65 7.61
N GLY A 110 10.04 5.16 6.68
CA GLY A 110 11.46 5.47 6.83
C GLY A 110 11.72 6.95 6.58
N SER A 111 12.93 7.28 6.17
CA SER A 111 13.29 8.64 5.75
C SER A 111 14.27 8.61 4.57
N THR A 112 14.21 9.62 3.71
CA THR A 112 15.20 9.83 2.65
C THR A 112 16.49 10.41 3.23
N THR A 113 17.57 10.36 2.45
CA THR A 113 18.86 10.98 2.79
C THR A 113 18.77 12.50 2.93
N THR A 114 17.77 13.14 2.30
CA THR A 114 17.48 14.57 2.40
C THR A 114 16.58 14.94 3.59
N GLY A 115 16.21 13.96 4.44
CA GLY A 115 15.45 14.18 5.67
C GLY A 115 13.93 14.17 5.49
N GLY A 116 13.42 13.86 4.29
CA GLY A 116 11.98 13.67 4.05
C GLY A 116 11.50 12.33 4.60
N ASN A 117 10.25 12.26 5.08
CA ASN A 117 9.66 10.98 5.44
C ASN A 117 9.36 10.16 4.17
N ASN A 118 9.72 8.88 4.16
CA ASN A 118 9.43 7.96 3.07
C ASN A 118 8.43 6.92 3.56
N TRP A 119 7.24 6.87 2.97
CA TRP A 119 6.20 5.89 3.32
C TRP A 119 6.30 4.68 2.42
N TRP A 120 6.07 3.52 3.03
CA TRP A 120 6.09 2.22 2.41
C TRP A 120 4.75 1.54 2.64
N LEU A 121 4.24 0.91 1.59
CA LEU A 121 3.09 0.03 1.64
C LEU A 121 3.52 -1.33 1.15
N GLY A 122 2.91 -2.38 1.65
CA GLY A 122 3.22 -3.72 1.17
C GLY A 122 2.18 -4.75 1.57
N SER A 123 2.25 -5.89 0.90
CA SER A 123 1.50 -7.09 1.24
C SER A 123 2.19 -8.28 0.58
N ALA A 124 2.06 -9.47 1.18
CA ALA A 124 2.46 -10.72 0.53
C ALA A 124 1.65 -11.00 -0.76
N GLN A 125 0.55 -10.30 -0.98
CA GLN A 125 -0.27 -10.37 -2.19
C GLN A 125 -0.07 -9.16 -3.12
N MET A 126 0.82 -8.22 -2.77
CA MET A 126 1.05 -7.04 -3.58
C MET A 126 1.86 -7.39 -4.83
N SER A 127 1.41 -6.90 -5.98
CA SER A 127 2.22 -6.84 -7.20
C SER A 127 2.78 -5.43 -7.33
N GLY A 128 4.06 -5.25 -7.00
CA GLY A 128 4.76 -3.97 -7.07
C GLY A 128 5.16 -3.62 -8.51
N ILE A 129 5.15 -2.32 -8.83
CA ILE A 129 5.46 -1.81 -10.17
C ILE A 129 6.64 -0.87 -10.16
N THR A 130 7.72 -1.31 -10.81
CA THR A 130 8.94 -0.55 -11.00
C THR A 130 8.98 0.06 -12.39
N HIS A 131 9.11 1.38 -12.46
CA HIS A 131 9.08 2.15 -13.70
C HIS A 131 10.27 1.86 -14.65
N SER A 132 11.38 1.31 -14.15
CA SER A 132 12.59 1.09 -14.96
C SER A 132 12.41 0.08 -16.10
N ASP A 133 11.41 -0.80 -16.03
CA ASP A 133 11.33 -1.99 -16.88
C ASP A 133 9.90 -2.30 -17.38
N VAL A 134 9.08 -1.28 -17.65
CA VAL A 134 7.77 -1.50 -18.32
C VAL A 134 7.99 -1.97 -19.76
N THR A 135 8.23 -3.26 -19.89
CA THR A 135 8.36 -4.01 -21.14
C THR A 135 7.04 -4.72 -21.46
N LEU A 136 6.89 -5.22 -22.69
CA LEU A 136 5.74 -6.04 -23.06
C LEU A 136 5.64 -7.31 -22.18
N ASP A 137 6.78 -7.90 -21.80
CA ASP A 137 6.83 -9.07 -20.93
C ASP A 137 6.39 -8.74 -19.50
N TYR A 138 6.78 -7.56 -19.00
CA TYR A 138 6.33 -7.04 -17.71
C TYR A 138 4.82 -6.79 -17.68
N ALA A 139 4.29 -6.09 -18.70
CA ALA A 139 2.85 -5.90 -18.88
C ALA A 139 2.10 -7.25 -18.95
N THR A 140 2.67 -8.21 -19.68
CA THR A 140 2.12 -9.57 -19.80
C THR A 140 2.14 -10.32 -18.47
N ALA A 141 3.19 -10.15 -17.65
CA ALA A 141 3.31 -10.79 -16.35
C ALA A 141 2.28 -10.25 -15.35
N ILE A 142 2.05 -8.93 -15.31
CA ILE A 142 0.99 -8.34 -14.49
C ILE A 142 -0.36 -8.87 -14.95
N VAL A 143 -0.68 -8.79 -16.25
CA VAL A 143 -1.94 -9.31 -16.78
C VAL A 143 -2.11 -10.79 -16.43
N LYS A 144 -1.06 -11.60 -16.50
CA LYS A 144 -1.10 -13.02 -16.09
C LYS A 144 -1.30 -13.21 -14.59
N ALA A 145 -0.69 -12.38 -13.75
CA ALA A 145 -0.88 -12.42 -12.30
C ALA A 145 -2.32 -12.02 -11.94
N THR A 146 -2.83 -10.93 -12.51
CA THR A 146 -4.23 -10.51 -12.41
C THR A 146 -5.17 -11.60 -12.89
N LEU A 147 -4.89 -12.22 -14.04
CA LEU A 147 -5.67 -13.34 -14.55
C LEU A 147 -5.52 -14.58 -13.65
N GLY A 148 -4.38 -14.81 -13.00
CA GLY A 148 -4.20 -15.91 -12.05
C GLY A 148 -5.09 -15.75 -10.83
N TYR A 149 -5.15 -14.54 -10.26
CA TYR A 149 -6.12 -14.20 -9.22
C TYR A 149 -7.56 -14.32 -9.73
N ALA A 150 -7.85 -13.82 -10.93
CA ALA A 150 -9.17 -13.89 -11.54
C ALA A 150 -9.61 -15.33 -11.90
N VAL A 151 -8.69 -16.23 -12.26
CA VAL A 151 -8.97 -17.63 -12.61
C VAL A 151 -9.33 -18.47 -11.39
N ASP A 152 -8.75 -18.17 -10.21
CA ASP A 152 -9.20 -18.73 -8.93
C ASP A 152 -10.54 -18.11 -8.45
N ILE A 153 -11.00 -17.03 -9.10
CA ILE A 153 -12.09 -16.11 -8.68
C ILE A 153 -13.11 -15.85 -9.82
N VAL A 154 -13.24 -16.72 -10.83
CA VAL A 154 -14.14 -16.44 -11.96
C VAL A 154 -15.60 -16.58 -11.52
N THR A 155 -16.28 -15.48 -11.19
CA THR A 155 -17.74 -15.37 -11.42
C THR A 155 -18.29 -13.98 -11.73
N GLU A 156 -17.61 -12.84 -11.57
CA GLU A 156 -18.32 -11.52 -11.66
C GLU A 156 -17.85 -10.56 -12.77
N ASP A 157 -16.56 -10.19 -12.91
CA ASP A 157 -16.12 -9.28 -14.00
C ASP A 157 -14.66 -9.49 -14.47
N PRO A 158 -14.40 -10.45 -15.36
CA PRO A 158 -13.07 -10.68 -15.90
C PRO A 158 -12.60 -9.58 -16.88
N VAL A 159 -13.51 -8.77 -17.44
CA VAL A 159 -13.17 -7.73 -18.41
C VAL A 159 -12.69 -6.48 -17.70
N GLY A 160 -13.37 -6.06 -16.63
CA GLY A 160 -12.95 -4.95 -15.77
C GLY A 160 -11.56 -5.15 -15.19
N ALA A 161 -11.25 -6.35 -14.68
CA ALA A 161 -9.92 -6.67 -14.13
C ALA A 161 -8.79 -6.52 -15.16
N ILE A 162 -9.03 -6.88 -16.42
CA ILE A 162 -8.07 -6.70 -17.52
C ILE A 162 -7.95 -5.21 -17.88
N GLU A 163 -9.07 -4.49 -17.92
CA GLU A 163 -9.10 -3.05 -18.23
C GLU A 163 -8.35 -2.23 -17.16
N ASP A 164 -8.52 -2.55 -15.88
CA ASP A 164 -7.83 -1.89 -14.78
C ASP A 164 -6.33 -2.15 -14.81
N THR A 165 -5.92 -3.39 -15.09
CA THR A 165 -4.51 -3.73 -15.31
C THR A 165 -3.92 -2.97 -16.51
N ALA A 166 -4.69 -2.79 -17.58
CA ALA A 166 -4.25 -2.01 -18.74
C ALA A 166 -4.11 -0.52 -18.41
N LYS A 167 -5.06 0.06 -17.66
CA LYS A 167 -4.99 1.45 -17.15
C LYS A 167 -3.81 1.65 -16.22
N LEU A 168 -3.50 0.67 -15.37
CA LEU A 168 -2.34 0.65 -14.50
C LEU A 168 -1.03 0.75 -15.30
N ILE A 169 -0.88 -0.11 -16.31
CA ILE A 169 0.27 -0.08 -17.21
C ILE A 169 0.37 1.29 -17.89
N VAL A 170 -0.75 1.85 -18.37
CA VAL A 170 -0.79 3.19 -18.97
C VAL A 170 -0.42 4.28 -17.95
N ALA A 171 -0.90 4.22 -16.71
CA ALA A 171 -0.60 5.19 -15.65
C ALA A 171 0.89 5.15 -15.27
N ALA A 172 1.46 3.95 -15.12
CA ALA A 172 2.89 3.73 -14.90
C ALA A 172 3.74 4.26 -16.07
N VAL A 173 3.21 4.22 -17.31
CA VAL A 173 3.89 4.72 -18.51
C VAL A 173 3.73 6.24 -18.70
N GLN A 174 2.60 6.84 -18.29
CA GLN A 174 2.25 8.19 -18.71
C GLN A 174 2.63 9.30 -17.73
N LYS A 175 2.73 9.06 -16.41
CA LYS A 175 2.95 10.18 -15.47
C LYS A 175 3.37 9.74 -14.06
N HIS A 176 4.50 10.31 -13.62
CA HIS A 176 5.05 10.41 -12.25
C HIS A 176 6.02 9.32 -11.79
N LYS A 177 7.18 9.79 -11.29
CA LYS A 177 8.27 9.03 -10.66
C LYS A 177 7.88 8.57 -9.24
N VAL A 178 6.80 7.80 -9.09
CA VAL A 178 6.31 7.31 -7.78
C VAL A 178 6.12 5.80 -7.78
N GLY A 179 6.26 5.16 -6.60
CA GLY A 179 5.99 3.73 -6.45
C GLY A 179 4.52 3.44 -6.72
N SER A 180 4.26 2.44 -7.55
CA SER A 180 2.90 2.00 -7.93
C SER A 180 2.76 0.52 -7.65
N GLY A 181 1.57 0.06 -7.27
CA GLY A 181 1.32 -1.35 -7.06
C GLY A 181 -0.15 -1.66 -6.89
N GLU A 182 -0.48 -2.94 -7.03
CA GLU A 182 -1.83 -3.45 -6.86
C GLU A 182 -1.87 -4.45 -5.71
N VAL A 183 -2.95 -4.39 -4.93
CA VAL A 183 -3.24 -5.34 -3.87
C VAL A 183 -4.65 -5.86 -4.07
N PRO A 184 -4.89 -7.18 -3.99
CA PRO A 184 -6.23 -7.74 -4.04
C PRO A 184 -7.02 -7.40 -2.77
N PHE A 185 -8.26 -6.92 -2.93
CA PHE A 185 -9.21 -6.70 -1.83
C PHE A 185 -10.42 -7.61 -1.97
N THR A 186 -10.80 -8.30 -0.89
CA THR A 186 -12.09 -9.01 -0.83
C THR A 186 -13.23 -8.04 -0.55
N LEU A 187 -14.35 -8.20 -1.24
CA LEU A 187 -15.54 -7.36 -1.06
C LEU A 187 -16.53 -7.97 -0.07
N ASN A 188 -17.30 -7.15 0.64
CA ASN A 188 -18.41 -7.65 1.47
C ASN A 188 -19.62 -8.12 0.66
N THR A 189 -19.70 -7.75 -0.62
CA THR A 189 -20.78 -8.11 -1.54
C THR A 189 -20.58 -9.48 -2.19
N SER A 190 -19.38 -10.06 -2.12
CA SER A 190 -19.08 -11.36 -2.69
C SER A 190 -17.91 -12.00 -1.95
N ASN A 191 -18.07 -13.25 -1.52
CA ASN A 191 -17.00 -14.03 -0.86
C ASN A 191 -15.84 -14.39 -1.80
N SER A 192 -16.01 -14.11 -3.09
CA SER A 192 -15.05 -14.43 -4.14
C SER A 192 -14.51 -13.18 -4.82
N ALA A 193 -15.28 -12.09 -4.94
CA ALA A 193 -14.83 -10.91 -5.69
C ALA A 193 -13.56 -10.30 -5.08
N VAL A 194 -12.55 -10.18 -5.93
CA VAL A 194 -11.31 -9.49 -5.65
C VAL A 194 -11.19 -8.33 -6.61
N GLU A 195 -11.18 -7.11 -6.07
CA GLU A 195 -10.82 -5.91 -6.85
C GLU A 195 -9.38 -5.54 -6.57
N LEU A 196 -8.66 -5.15 -7.63
CA LEU A 196 -7.31 -4.62 -7.55
C LEU A 196 -7.42 -3.11 -7.36
N LEU A 197 -7.01 -2.63 -6.19
CA LEU A 197 -6.90 -1.19 -5.96
C LEU A 197 -5.50 -0.73 -6.33
N LEU A 198 -5.44 0.31 -7.17
CA LEU A 198 -4.19 0.97 -7.54
C LEU A 198 -3.76 1.97 -6.46
N PHE A 199 -2.56 1.75 -5.94
CA PHE A 199 -1.90 2.63 -4.99
C PHE A 199 -0.83 3.46 -5.71
N GLN A 200 -0.99 4.79 -5.71
CA GLN A 200 0.09 5.73 -6.09
C GLN A 200 0.42 6.62 -4.88
N VAL A 201 1.67 6.59 -4.43
CA VAL A 201 2.07 7.41 -3.27
C VAL A 201 2.40 8.82 -3.75
N SER A 202 1.66 9.83 -3.30
CA SER A 202 1.94 11.25 -3.61
C SER A 202 2.86 11.88 -2.59
N GLU A 203 3.76 12.74 -3.05
CA GLU A 203 4.56 13.59 -2.16
C GLU A 203 3.65 14.54 -1.37
N ASN A 204 3.83 14.60 -0.04
CA ASN A 204 3.50 15.78 0.73
C ASN A 204 4.65 16.08 1.70
N HIS A 205 5.16 17.31 1.64
CA HIS A 205 6.49 17.69 2.13
C HIS A 205 6.58 17.93 3.64
N ASP A 206 5.53 17.66 4.43
CA ASP A 206 5.56 17.95 5.87
C ASP A 206 4.90 16.82 6.68
N THR A 207 5.71 15.85 7.12
CA THR A 207 5.36 14.82 8.12
C THR A 207 4.10 13.96 7.89
N HIS A 208 3.39 14.18 6.80
CA HIS A 208 2.09 13.62 6.47
C HIS A 208 2.26 12.84 5.16
N GLY A 209 2.17 11.52 5.23
CA GLY A 209 2.06 10.73 4.02
C GLY A 209 0.65 10.89 3.47
N SER A 210 0.52 11.14 2.17
CA SER A 210 -0.75 10.97 1.47
C SER A 210 -0.57 9.98 0.34
N LEU A 211 -1.45 9.00 0.30
CA LEU A 211 -1.68 8.23 -0.90
C LEU A 211 -2.78 8.91 -1.69
N THR A 212 -2.45 9.42 -2.88
CA THR A 212 -3.46 9.65 -3.92
C THR A 212 -3.56 8.37 -4.74
N GLY A 213 -4.40 7.44 -4.31
CA GLY A 213 -4.77 6.31 -5.15
C GLY A 213 -5.90 6.72 -6.09
N THR A 214 -5.80 6.36 -7.36
CA THR A 214 -6.95 6.43 -8.27
C THR A 214 -7.76 5.15 -8.12
N TYR A 215 -8.98 5.27 -7.61
CA TYR A 215 -10.01 4.23 -7.72
C TYR A 215 -10.93 4.61 -8.87
N THR A 216 -11.10 3.71 -9.84
CA THR A 216 -12.19 3.78 -10.81
C THR A 216 -12.97 2.49 -10.62
N ALA A 217 -14.20 2.59 -10.10
CA ALA A 217 -15.12 1.45 -10.15
C ALA A 217 -15.34 1.05 -11.62
N PRO A 218 -15.66 -0.22 -11.91
CA PRO A 218 -16.19 -0.60 -13.22
C PRO A 218 -17.40 0.26 -13.63
#